data_AF-A0A8S0RXF0-F1
#
_entry.id   AF-A0A8S0RXF0-F1
#
_cell.length_a   1.000
_cell.length_b   1.000
_cell.length_c   1.000
_cell.angle_alpha   90.00
_cell.angle_beta   90.00
_cell.angle_gamma   90.00
#
_symmetry.space_group_name_H-M   'P 1'
#
loop_
_entity.id
_entity.type
_entity.pdbx_description
1 polymer ?
#
loop_
_entity_poly.entity_id
_entity_poly.type
_entity_poly.pdbx_seq_one_letter_code
_entity_poly.pdbx_strand_id
1 'polypeptide(L)'
;MAASSSTDRINKETTRKAVNALLRWKKLQLQSDSPNTHKEDNDDFIYLSITLKKIPPKNLIATPHRIPLRYSLLPRDFYLLNLCLIVDGKKIKSELARQKLKSLDMPIKQVLKLSKLKSDYKSFDAKKKLFDSFDMFFAVKDVVPLLPEVLGKVFYKKKRKIPMPVHLSGDCNWKEEIERACTSSLLCLSGGTCSAVRVGRWGVTESKEIVENLFTAIDGVLEIVPKKWGGIRALHLKFSDSLALPIYEHRTKLEAVGKEN
;
A
#
# COMPACT_ATOMS: atom_id res chain seq x y z
N MET A 1 -29.19 2.34 -6.33
CA MET A 1 -28.27 2.70 -7.44
C MET A 1 -27.12 1.71 -7.44
N ALA A 2 -27.08 0.82 -8.43
CA ALA A 2 -26.17 -0.33 -8.48
C ALA A 2 -24.70 0.10 -8.46
N ALA A 3 -23.92 -0.47 -7.54
CA ALA A 3 -22.47 -0.37 -7.57
C ALA A 3 -21.97 -1.15 -8.80
N SER A 4 -21.67 -0.45 -9.89
CA SER A 4 -21.02 -1.07 -11.05
C SER A 4 -19.67 -1.62 -10.59
N SER A 5 -19.56 -2.94 -10.50
CA SER A 5 -18.34 -3.62 -10.09
C SER A 5 -17.22 -3.31 -11.08
N SER A 6 -15.97 -3.35 -10.60
CA SER A 6 -14.80 -3.08 -11.44
C SER A 6 -14.69 -3.96 -12.68
N THR A 7 -15.34 -5.12 -12.67
CA THR A 7 -15.47 -6.06 -13.78
C THR A 7 -16.19 -5.50 -14.99
N ASP A 8 -17.12 -4.55 -14.82
CA ASP A 8 -17.99 -4.09 -15.91
C ASP A 8 -17.28 -3.12 -16.86
N ARG A 9 -16.20 -2.47 -16.37
CA ARG A 9 -15.45 -1.46 -17.13
C ARG A 9 -14.05 -1.87 -17.50
N ILE A 10 -13.54 -2.96 -16.92
CA ILE A 10 -12.17 -3.42 -17.11
C ILE A 10 -12.19 -4.84 -17.65
N ASN A 11 -11.60 -5.02 -18.84
CA ASN A 11 -11.48 -6.34 -19.43
C ASN A 11 -10.45 -7.19 -18.64
N LYS A 12 -10.93 -8.29 -18.07
CA LYS A 12 -10.12 -9.25 -17.31
C LYS A 12 -9.00 -9.88 -18.16
N GLU A 13 -9.22 -10.09 -19.45
CA GLU A 13 -8.22 -10.66 -20.35
C GLU A 13 -7.08 -9.68 -20.63
N THR A 14 -7.41 -8.42 -20.92
CA THR A 14 -6.41 -7.36 -21.13
C THR A 14 -5.57 -7.17 -19.87
N THR A 15 -6.22 -7.18 -18.72
CA THR A 15 -5.55 -7.11 -17.41
C THR A 15 -4.58 -8.27 -17.22
N ARG A 16 -5.01 -9.50 -17.50
CA ARG A 16 -4.15 -10.69 -17.42
C ARG A 16 -2.96 -10.59 -18.37
N LYS A 17 -3.15 -10.11 -19.60
CA LYS A 17 -2.07 -9.88 -20.57
C LYS A 17 -1.07 -8.85 -20.04
N ALA A 18 -1.55 -7.74 -19.47
CA ALA A 18 -0.71 -6.70 -18.89
C ALA A 18 0.12 -7.22 -17.69
N VAL A 19 -0.51 -7.95 -16.76
CA VAL A 19 0.20 -8.58 -15.63
C VAL A 19 1.27 -9.54 -16.14
N ASN A 20 0.94 -10.42 -17.08
CA ASN A 20 1.91 -11.37 -17.64
C ASN A 20 3.06 -10.69 -18.38
N ALA A 21 2.78 -9.58 -19.10
CA ALA A 21 3.81 -8.80 -19.77
C ALA A 21 4.79 -8.18 -18.76
N LEU A 22 4.29 -7.62 -17.65
CA LEU A 22 5.13 -7.09 -16.58
C LEU A 22 5.97 -8.17 -15.91
N LEU A 23 5.38 -9.32 -15.62
CA LEU A 23 6.10 -10.45 -15.00
C LEU A 23 7.21 -10.97 -15.94
N ARG A 24 6.95 -11.07 -17.24
CA ARG A 24 7.96 -11.44 -18.24
C ARG A 24 9.08 -10.40 -18.33
N TRP A 25 8.73 -9.12 -18.34
CA TRP A 25 9.70 -8.03 -18.35
C TRP A 25 10.64 -8.10 -17.13
N LYS A 26 10.10 -8.26 -15.92
CA LYS A 26 10.92 -8.39 -14.70
C LYS A 26 11.83 -9.61 -14.74
N LYS A 27 11.37 -10.75 -15.28
CA LYS A 27 12.18 -11.94 -15.49
C LYS A 27 13.38 -11.68 -16.42
N LEU A 28 13.15 -10.97 -17.53
CA LEU A 28 14.21 -10.63 -18.49
C LEU A 28 15.22 -9.64 -17.89
N GLN A 29 14.75 -8.64 -17.14
CA GLN A 29 15.64 -7.69 -16.45
C GLN A 29 16.59 -8.38 -15.47
N LEU A 30 16.08 -9.36 -14.70
CA LEU A 30 16.91 -10.15 -13.78
C LEU A 30 17.96 -11.02 -14.48
N GLN A 31 17.78 -11.34 -15.76
CA GLN A 31 18.74 -12.10 -16.56
C GLN A 31 19.77 -11.21 -17.27
N SER A 32 19.44 -9.94 -17.52
CA SER A 32 20.30 -8.98 -18.22
C SER A 32 21.11 -8.06 -17.31
N ASP A 33 20.75 -7.96 -16.02
CA ASP A 33 21.43 -7.06 -15.09
C ASP A 33 22.82 -7.58 -14.69
N SER A 34 23.85 -6.79 -15.02
CA SER A 34 25.19 -6.86 -14.42
C SER A 34 25.15 -6.28 -12.99
N PRO A 35 26.04 -6.70 -12.07
CA PRO A 35 25.87 -6.51 -10.62
C PRO A 35 25.93 -5.06 -10.09
N ASN A 36 26.04 -4.04 -10.95
CA ASN A 36 26.27 -2.64 -10.56
C ASN A 36 25.05 -1.70 -10.66
N THR A 37 23.86 -2.15 -11.03
CA THR A 37 22.66 -1.30 -10.96
C THR A 37 22.23 -1.15 -9.49
N HIS A 38 22.19 0.08 -8.97
CA HIS A 38 21.87 0.41 -7.58
C HIS A 38 20.59 -0.29 -7.07
N LYS A 39 20.75 -1.44 -6.40
CA LYS A 39 19.65 -2.28 -5.87
C LYS A 39 18.84 -1.62 -4.75
N GLU A 40 19.28 -0.48 -4.22
CA GLU A 40 18.60 0.20 -3.10
C GLU A 40 17.27 0.87 -3.49
N ASP A 41 17.08 1.17 -4.78
CA ASP A 41 15.90 1.90 -5.26
C ASP A 41 14.83 1.02 -5.92
N ASN A 42 15.13 -0.24 -6.23
CA ASN A 42 14.14 -1.11 -6.87
C ASN A 42 13.43 -1.92 -5.80
N ASP A 43 12.11 -1.79 -5.72
CA ASP A 43 11.31 -2.74 -4.94
C ASP A 43 10.61 -3.72 -5.87
N ASP A 44 10.37 -4.91 -5.33
CA ASP A 44 9.75 -6.01 -6.06
C ASP A 44 8.22 -5.93 -6.03
N PHE A 45 7.66 -4.76 -5.70
CA PHE A 45 6.22 -4.59 -5.65
C PHE A 45 5.64 -4.16 -6.99
N ILE A 46 4.47 -4.71 -7.30
CA ILE A 46 3.63 -4.30 -8.41
C ILE A 46 2.66 -3.25 -7.87
N TYR A 47 2.65 -2.08 -8.50
CA TYR A 47 1.82 -0.95 -8.16
C TYR A 47 0.71 -0.74 -9.18
N LEU A 48 -0.50 -0.54 -8.67
CA LEU A 48 -1.60 0.08 -9.38
C LEU A 48 -1.51 1.60 -9.19
N SER A 49 -1.14 2.31 -10.25
CA SER A 49 -1.13 3.76 -10.32
C SER A 49 -2.51 4.28 -10.71
N ILE A 50 -3.10 5.11 -9.85
CA ILE A 50 -4.43 5.71 -10.00
C ILE A 50 -4.24 7.19 -10.29
N THR A 51 -4.80 7.64 -11.40
CA THR A 51 -4.85 9.05 -11.78
C THR A 51 -6.28 9.54 -11.61
N LEU A 52 -6.48 10.51 -10.71
CA LEU A 52 -7.75 11.18 -10.47
C LEU A 52 -7.92 12.39 -11.39
N LYS A 53 -9.18 12.77 -11.66
CA LYS A 53 -9.51 13.98 -12.44
C LYS A 53 -9.32 15.27 -11.64
N LYS A 54 -9.52 15.21 -10.33
CA LYS A 54 -9.37 16.34 -9.42
C LYS A 54 -8.51 15.93 -8.23
N ILE A 55 -7.82 16.91 -7.65
CA ILE A 55 -7.04 16.72 -6.43
C ILE A 55 -8.01 16.33 -5.30
N PRO A 56 -7.70 15.28 -4.51
CA PRO A 56 -8.56 14.86 -3.41
C PRO A 56 -8.61 15.94 -2.31
N PRO A 57 -9.70 16.02 -1.54
CA PRO A 57 -9.81 16.95 -0.44
C PRO A 57 -8.82 16.63 0.70
N LYS A 58 -8.44 17.65 1.48
CA LYS A 58 -7.38 17.57 2.51
C LYS A 58 -7.61 16.48 3.56
N ASN A 59 -8.86 16.22 3.94
CA ASN A 59 -9.23 15.18 4.90
C ASN A 59 -8.84 13.77 4.42
N LEU A 60 -8.95 13.51 3.11
CA LEU A 60 -8.56 12.22 2.52
C LEU A 60 -7.04 12.08 2.37
N ILE A 61 -6.31 13.19 2.26
CA ILE A 61 -4.85 13.22 2.14
C ILE A 61 -4.17 12.99 3.50
N ALA A 62 -4.77 13.50 4.58
CA ALA A 62 -4.16 13.50 5.92
C ALA A 62 -3.89 12.09 6.47
N THR A 63 -4.76 11.13 6.16
CA THR A 63 -4.66 9.76 6.67
C THR A 63 -4.54 8.76 5.53
N PRO A 64 -3.61 7.79 5.62
CA PRO A 64 -3.54 6.71 4.67
C PRO A 64 -4.75 5.77 4.87
N HIS A 65 -5.30 5.29 3.75
CA HIS A 65 -6.50 4.45 3.75
C HIS A 65 -6.13 3.00 3.50
N ARG A 66 -6.74 2.10 4.26
CA ARG A 66 -6.52 0.67 4.14
C ARG A 66 -7.45 0.08 3.08
N ILE A 67 -6.89 -0.75 2.21
CA ILE A 67 -7.63 -1.46 1.17
C ILE A 67 -7.43 -2.96 1.42
N PRO A 68 -8.50 -3.71 1.77
CA PRO A 68 -8.39 -5.16 1.91
C PRO A 68 -8.11 -5.81 0.55
N LEU A 69 -7.16 -6.74 0.51
CA LEU A 69 -6.89 -7.57 -0.66
C LEU A 69 -7.36 -9.01 -0.42
N ARG A 70 -7.63 -9.74 -1.50
CA ARG A 70 -7.93 -11.18 -1.45
C ARG A 70 -6.72 -12.01 -1.01
N TYR A 71 -5.55 -11.69 -1.55
CA TYR A 71 -4.31 -12.41 -1.33
C TYR A 71 -3.25 -11.48 -0.71
N SER A 72 -2.50 -12.02 0.25
CA SER A 72 -1.44 -11.30 0.95
C SER A 72 -0.30 -10.92 0.00
N LEU A 73 0.29 -9.75 0.24
CA LEU A 73 1.53 -9.30 -0.42
C LEU A 73 2.79 -9.76 0.35
N LEU A 74 2.59 -10.32 1.54
CA LEU A 74 3.66 -10.82 2.39
C LEU A 74 4.02 -12.25 2.00
N PRO A 75 5.30 -12.66 2.18
CA PRO A 75 5.69 -14.05 2.07
C PRO A 75 4.83 -14.96 2.94
N ARG A 76 4.67 -16.22 2.54
CA ARG A 76 3.89 -17.22 3.30
C ARG A 76 4.44 -17.39 4.72
N ASP A 77 5.75 -17.23 4.90
CA ASP A 77 6.44 -17.26 6.20
C ASP A 77 6.40 -15.89 6.91
N PHE A 78 5.23 -15.25 6.95
CA PHE A 78 5.09 -13.91 7.54
C PHE A 78 5.46 -13.88 9.04
N TYR A 79 5.49 -15.03 9.71
CA TYR A 79 5.94 -15.17 11.10
C TYR A 79 7.43 -14.84 11.31
N LEU A 80 8.25 -14.94 10.26
CA LEU A 80 9.68 -14.59 10.33
C LEU A 80 9.91 -13.08 10.25
N LEU A 81 8.93 -12.33 9.73
CA LEU A 81 9.04 -10.90 9.51
C LEU A 81 9.18 -10.13 10.82
N ASN A 82 9.95 -9.05 10.76
CA ASN A 82 10.07 -8.11 11.86
C ASN A 82 8.88 -7.15 11.82
N LEU A 83 7.83 -7.46 12.58
CA LEU A 83 6.64 -6.60 12.69
C LEU A 83 6.75 -5.68 13.92
N CYS A 84 6.38 -4.41 13.74
CA CYS A 84 6.32 -3.42 14.81
C CYS A 84 4.92 -2.82 14.98
N LEU A 85 4.45 -2.70 16.22
CA LEU A 85 3.19 -2.03 16.55
C LEU A 85 3.45 -0.70 17.28
N ILE A 86 2.84 0.38 16.80
CA ILE A 86 2.93 1.71 17.40
C ILE A 86 1.61 2.04 18.13
N VAL A 87 1.72 2.35 19.42
CA VAL A 87 0.61 2.71 20.29
C VAL A 87 0.79 4.11 20.87
N ASP A 88 -0.32 4.77 21.22
CA ASP A 88 -0.30 6.09 21.85
C ASP A 88 0.28 6.02 23.29
N GLY A 89 0.07 4.90 23.98
CA GLY A 89 0.49 4.69 25.37
C GLY A 89 -0.54 5.16 26.41
N LYS A 90 -1.50 6.02 26.03
CA LYS A 90 -2.60 6.46 26.90
C LYS A 90 -3.74 5.44 26.94
N LYS A 91 -4.38 5.19 25.79
CA LYS A 91 -5.51 4.23 25.67
C LYS A 91 -5.06 2.78 25.79
N ILE A 92 -3.90 2.47 25.21
CA ILE A 92 -3.33 1.12 25.21
C ILE A 92 -1.92 1.21 25.80
N LYS A 93 -1.73 0.60 26.97
CA LYS A 93 -0.41 0.47 27.58
C LYS A 93 0.44 -0.53 26.79
N SER A 94 1.73 -0.24 26.64
CA SER A 94 2.63 -1.12 25.88
C SER A 94 2.82 -2.48 26.52
N GLU A 95 2.78 -2.57 27.86
CA GLU A 95 2.93 -3.86 28.56
C GLU A 95 1.71 -4.75 28.28
N LEU A 96 0.51 -4.19 28.38
CA LEU A 96 -0.75 -4.89 28.10
C LEU A 96 -0.80 -5.36 26.64
N ALA A 97 -0.43 -4.50 25.69
CA ALA A 97 -0.35 -4.87 24.28
C ALA A 97 0.62 -6.04 24.06
N ARG A 98 1.80 -6.00 24.68
CA ARG A 98 2.78 -7.09 24.57
C ARG A 98 2.27 -8.40 25.16
N GLN A 99 1.58 -8.35 26.30
CA GLN A 99 0.97 -9.54 26.90
C GLN A 99 -0.11 -10.13 26.01
N LYS A 100 -1.04 -9.29 25.51
CA LYS A 100 -2.09 -9.73 24.58
C LYS A 100 -1.51 -10.32 23.28
N LEU A 101 -0.46 -9.73 22.74
CA LEU A 101 0.19 -10.23 21.53
C LEU A 101 0.89 -11.57 21.75
N LYS A 102 1.49 -11.78 22.92
CA LYS A 102 2.09 -13.07 23.31
C LYS A 102 1.02 -14.14 23.53
N SER A 103 -0.09 -13.81 24.19
CA SER A 103 -1.18 -14.77 24.41
C SER A 103 -1.87 -15.19 23.11
N LEU A 104 -1.87 -14.31 22.11
CA LEU A 104 -2.47 -14.57 20.79
C LEU A 104 -1.47 -15.16 19.79
N ASP A 105 -0.22 -15.41 20.22
CA ASP A 105 0.88 -15.92 19.38
C ASP A 105 1.11 -15.12 18.09
N MET A 106 1.04 -13.79 18.19
CA MET A 106 1.21 -12.90 17.04
C MET A 106 2.69 -12.58 16.81
N PRO A 107 3.18 -12.58 15.55
CA PRO A 107 4.59 -12.35 15.22
C PRO A 107 5.03 -10.86 15.30
N ILE A 108 4.57 -10.12 16.31
CA ILE A 108 4.97 -8.73 16.56
C ILE A 108 6.17 -8.70 17.51
N LYS A 109 7.35 -8.41 16.96
CA LYS A 109 8.61 -8.38 17.71
C LYS A 109 8.71 -7.20 18.67
N GLN A 110 8.16 -6.04 18.29
CA GLN A 110 8.30 -4.84 19.11
C GLN A 110 7.05 -3.96 19.13
N VAL A 111 6.65 -3.54 20.33
CA VAL A 111 5.63 -2.50 20.56
C VAL A 111 6.29 -1.20 20.97
N LEU A 112 6.08 -0.13 20.20
CA LEU A 112 6.62 1.22 20.39
C LEU A 112 5.54 2.18 20.86
N LYS A 113 5.87 3.01 21.85
CA LYS A 113 5.03 4.13 22.30
C LYS A 113 5.33 5.37 21.46
N LEU A 114 4.32 6.21 21.22
CA LEU A 114 4.50 7.48 20.51
C LEU A 114 5.51 8.41 21.22
N SER A 115 5.49 8.47 22.55
CA SER A 115 6.47 9.25 23.33
C SER A 115 7.91 8.77 23.12
N LYS A 116 8.12 7.44 23.05
CA LYS A 116 9.43 6.83 22.82
C LYS A 116 9.94 7.10 21.40
N LEU A 117 9.05 7.10 20.41
CA LEU A 117 9.38 7.51 19.04
C LEU A 117 9.80 8.97 18.96
N LYS A 118 9.19 9.86 19.77
CA LYS A 118 9.55 11.28 19.80
C LYS A 118 10.89 11.55 20.50
N SER A 119 11.22 10.80 21.57
CA SER A 119 12.48 10.98 22.30
C SER A 119 13.66 10.29 21.62
N ASP A 120 13.57 8.97 21.44
CA ASP A 120 14.74 8.12 21.13
C ASP A 120 15.07 8.13 19.64
N TYR A 121 14.05 8.36 18.80
CA TYR A 121 14.17 8.33 17.35
C TYR A 121 14.07 9.74 16.76
N LYS A 122 14.63 10.75 17.43
CA LYS A 122 14.67 12.13 16.90
C LYS A 122 15.65 12.27 15.73
N SER A 123 16.82 11.63 15.82
CA SER A 123 17.88 11.73 14.81
C SER A 123 17.52 10.98 13.53
N PHE A 124 18.03 11.46 12.40
CA PHE A 124 17.82 10.81 11.10
C PHE A 124 18.36 9.37 11.08
N ASP A 125 19.55 9.15 11.66
CA ASP A 125 20.18 7.84 11.74
C ASP A 125 19.35 6.84 12.57
N ALA A 126 18.81 7.26 13.73
CA ALA A 126 17.95 6.39 14.53
C ALA A 126 16.67 6.00 13.77
N LYS A 127 16.05 6.94 13.05
CA LYS A 127 14.88 6.66 12.20
C LYS A 127 15.23 5.71 11.06
N LYS A 128 16.41 5.85 10.45
CA LYS A 128 16.90 4.96 9.40
C LYS A 128 17.13 3.55 9.95
N LYS A 129 17.81 3.42 11.09
CA LYS A 129 18.00 2.12 11.78
C LYS A 129 16.66 1.45 12.09
N LEU A 130 15.66 2.21 12.55
CA LEU A 130 14.32 1.69 12.78
C LEU A 130 13.65 1.23 11.48
N PHE A 131 13.77 2.02 10.41
CA PHE A 131 13.23 1.68 9.10
C PHE A 131 13.85 0.40 8.53
N ASP A 132 15.15 0.20 8.73
CA ASP A 132 15.89 -0.94 8.20
C ASP A 132 15.66 -2.21 9.03
N SER A 133 15.45 -2.11 10.35
CA SER A 133 15.28 -3.27 11.23
C SER A 133 13.91 -3.96 11.15
N PHE A 134 12.88 -3.27 10.66
CA PHE A 134 11.52 -3.79 10.57
C PHE A 134 11.03 -3.89 9.14
N ASP A 135 10.22 -4.91 8.85
CA ASP A 135 9.63 -5.13 7.53
C ASP A 135 8.32 -4.37 7.37
N MET A 136 7.51 -4.35 8.43
CA MET A 136 6.18 -3.73 8.43
C MET A 136 5.87 -3.09 9.77
N PHE A 137 5.14 -1.97 9.71
CA PHE A 137 4.70 -1.21 10.87
C PHE A 137 3.19 -1.18 10.91
N PHE A 138 2.63 -1.28 12.11
CA PHE A 138 1.22 -1.09 12.42
C PHE A 138 1.09 0.09 13.38
N ALA A 139 0.00 0.84 13.28
CA ALA A 139 -0.27 1.94 14.19
C ALA A 139 -1.76 2.01 14.53
N VAL A 140 -2.07 2.29 15.80
CA VAL A 140 -3.45 2.56 16.22
C VAL A 140 -3.97 3.77 15.45
N LYS A 141 -5.20 3.70 14.95
CA LYS A 141 -5.83 4.73 14.11
C LYS A 141 -5.64 6.17 14.62
N ASP A 142 -5.74 6.39 15.92
CA ASP A 142 -5.58 7.72 16.54
C ASP A 142 -4.16 8.28 16.46
N VAL A 143 -3.15 7.41 16.36
CA VAL A 143 -1.74 7.77 16.30
C VAL A 143 -1.33 8.12 14.87
N VAL A 144 -1.96 7.51 13.87
CA VAL A 144 -1.59 7.61 12.44
C VAL A 144 -1.45 9.06 11.95
N PRO A 145 -2.34 10.01 12.28
CA PRO A 145 -2.19 11.41 11.86
C PRO A 145 -0.94 12.10 12.39
N LEU A 146 -0.38 11.64 13.52
CA LEU A 146 0.78 12.23 14.19
C LEU A 146 2.11 11.64 13.68
N LEU A 147 2.08 10.49 13.01
CA LEU A 147 3.28 9.77 12.56
C LEU A 147 4.09 10.49 11.48
N PRO A 148 3.50 11.22 10.51
CA PRO A 148 4.28 11.97 9.52
C PRO A 148 5.25 12.97 10.14
N GLU A 149 4.85 13.64 11.23
CA GLU A 149 5.68 14.59 11.97
C GLU A 149 6.83 13.89 12.70
N VAL A 150 6.55 12.73 13.31
CA VAL A 150 7.52 11.99 14.13
C VAL A 150 8.51 11.21 13.27
N LEU A 151 8.03 10.38 12.35
CA LEU A 151 8.86 9.51 11.50
C LEU A 151 9.51 10.28 10.34
N GLY A 152 8.91 11.39 9.92
CA GLY A 152 9.46 12.30 8.93
C GLY A 152 9.73 11.66 7.57
N LYS A 153 10.67 12.27 6.83
CA LYS A 153 10.96 11.93 5.44
C LYS A 153 11.51 10.51 5.25
N VAL A 154 12.16 9.92 6.25
CA VAL A 154 12.70 8.56 6.16
C VAL A 154 11.62 7.55 5.77
N PHE A 155 10.45 7.65 6.43
CA PHE A 155 9.33 6.75 6.18
C PHE A 155 8.42 7.25 5.04
N TYR A 156 8.17 8.56 4.98
CA TYR A 156 7.14 9.13 4.11
C TYR A 156 7.64 9.62 2.75
N LYS A 157 8.95 9.71 2.48
CA LYS A 157 9.49 10.11 1.16
C LYS A 157 9.20 9.06 0.09
N LYS A 158 9.64 7.81 0.31
CA LYS A 158 9.40 6.69 -0.62
C LYS A 158 8.09 5.96 -0.36
N LYS A 159 7.39 6.29 0.73
CA LYS A 159 6.14 5.66 1.17
C LYS A 159 6.18 4.12 1.23
N ARG A 160 7.36 3.54 1.53
CA ARG A 160 7.57 2.09 1.45
C ARG A 160 7.08 1.32 2.68
N LYS A 161 7.38 1.82 3.88
CA LYS A 161 7.04 1.18 5.15
C LYS A 161 6.19 2.11 6.01
N ILE A 162 5.15 2.69 5.41
CA ILE A 162 4.21 3.54 6.15
C ILE A 162 3.44 2.67 7.15
N PRO A 163 3.29 3.08 8.42
CA PRO A 163 2.52 2.33 9.40
C PRO A 163 1.06 2.10 8.96
N MET A 164 0.64 0.84 8.93
CA MET A 164 -0.71 0.41 8.57
C MET A 164 -1.67 0.74 9.72
N PRO A 165 -2.78 1.47 9.47
CA PRO A 165 -3.77 1.75 10.50
C PRO A 165 -4.48 0.47 10.95
N VAL A 166 -4.50 0.23 12.27
CA VAL A 166 -5.22 -0.88 12.91
C VAL A 166 -6.18 -0.37 13.97
N HIS A 167 -7.35 -0.99 14.06
CA HIS A 167 -8.32 -0.68 15.10
C HIS A 167 -8.12 -1.61 16.30
N LEU A 168 -7.41 -1.12 17.31
CA LEU A 168 -7.19 -1.85 18.56
C LEU A 168 -7.98 -1.12 19.66
N SER A 169 -9.21 -1.53 19.93
CA SER A 169 -10.06 -0.93 20.97
C SER A 169 -10.83 -2.01 21.73
N GLY A 170 -10.73 -2.02 23.06
CA GLY A 170 -11.51 -2.90 23.94
C GLY A 170 -11.31 -4.40 23.67
N ASP A 171 -12.44 -5.10 23.52
CA ASP A 171 -12.60 -6.56 23.32
C ASP A 171 -12.58 -7.00 21.86
N CYS A 172 -12.18 -6.12 20.93
CA CYS A 172 -12.04 -6.51 19.52
C CYS A 172 -11.10 -7.71 19.38
N ASN A 173 -11.27 -8.53 18.34
CA ASN A 173 -10.34 -9.63 18.10
C ASN A 173 -9.04 -9.08 17.49
N TRP A 174 -8.02 -8.87 18.32
CA TRP A 174 -6.73 -8.29 17.90
C TRP A 174 -6.06 -9.14 16.82
N LYS A 175 -6.21 -10.46 16.91
CA LYS A 175 -5.63 -11.41 15.97
C LYS A 175 -6.18 -11.20 14.57
N GLU A 176 -7.50 -11.26 14.42
CA GLU A 176 -8.17 -11.06 13.13
C GLU A 176 -7.88 -9.69 12.53
N GLU A 177 -7.84 -8.64 13.36
CA GLU A 177 -7.60 -7.29 12.87
C GLU A 177 -6.19 -7.12 12.31
N ILE A 178 -5.18 -7.71 12.97
CA ILE A 178 -3.79 -7.70 12.52
C ILE A 178 -3.61 -8.60 11.30
N GLU A 179 -4.17 -9.81 11.29
CA GLU A 179 -4.13 -10.72 10.13
C GLU A 179 -4.74 -10.04 8.90
N ARG A 180 -5.91 -9.42 9.07
CA ARG A 180 -6.54 -8.64 8.01
C ARG A 180 -5.67 -7.45 7.61
N ALA A 181 -4.87 -6.87 8.51
CA ALA A 181 -4.01 -5.72 8.20
C ALA A 181 -2.77 -6.16 7.42
N CYS A 182 -2.25 -7.35 7.70
CA CYS A 182 -1.19 -8.02 6.95
C CYS A 182 -1.61 -8.31 5.50
N THR A 183 -2.86 -8.71 5.28
CA THR A 183 -3.39 -8.97 3.93
C THR A 183 -3.81 -7.70 3.19
N SER A 184 -3.89 -6.56 3.86
CA SER A 184 -4.34 -5.30 3.25
C SER A 184 -3.20 -4.53 2.60
N SER A 185 -3.56 -3.72 1.60
CA SER A 185 -2.69 -2.70 1.01
C SER A 185 -3.05 -1.31 1.52
N LEU A 186 -2.18 -0.34 1.26
CA LEU A 186 -2.32 1.03 1.74
C LEU A 186 -2.43 2.00 0.56
N LEU A 187 -3.48 2.81 0.54
CA LEU A 187 -3.65 3.95 -0.36
C LEU A 187 -3.30 5.23 0.36
N CYS A 188 -2.18 5.84 -0.05
CA CYS A 188 -1.75 7.14 0.44
C CYS A 188 -2.01 8.21 -0.61
N LEU A 189 -3.15 8.89 -0.50
CA LEU A 189 -3.45 10.04 -1.35
C LEU A 189 -2.43 11.16 -1.09
N SER A 190 -2.09 11.91 -2.14
CA SER A 190 -1.16 13.03 -2.05
C SER A 190 -1.86 14.32 -2.48
N GLY A 191 -1.18 15.47 -2.32
CA GLY A 191 -1.67 16.75 -2.86
C GLY A 191 -1.74 16.81 -4.39
N GLY A 192 -1.32 15.74 -5.10
CA GLY A 192 -1.46 15.61 -6.54
C GLY A 192 -2.66 14.75 -6.94
N THR A 193 -2.82 14.56 -8.25
CA THR A 193 -3.88 13.71 -8.83
C THR A 193 -3.48 12.24 -8.94
N CYS A 194 -2.19 11.93 -8.84
CA CYS A 194 -1.66 10.58 -8.97
C CYS A 194 -1.40 9.95 -7.60
N SER A 195 -1.77 8.69 -7.43
CA SER A 195 -1.52 7.87 -6.24
C SER A 195 -1.23 6.43 -6.65
N ALA A 196 -0.55 5.67 -5.80
CA ALA A 196 -0.22 4.27 -6.09
C ALA A 196 -0.65 3.36 -4.93
N VAL A 197 -1.10 2.16 -5.27
CA VAL A 197 -1.48 1.08 -4.34
C VAL A 197 -0.71 -0.16 -4.72
N ARG A 198 -0.23 -0.93 -3.73
CA ARG A 198 0.43 -2.21 -3.99
C ARG A 198 -0.60 -3.29 -4.23
N VAL A 199 -0.42 -4.09 -5.28
CA VAL A 199 -1.36 -5.15 -5.69
C VAL A 199 -0.71 -6.52 -5.83
N GLY A 200 0.62 -6.58 -5.87
CA GLY A 200 1.37 -7.82 -5.91
C GLY A 200 2.82 -7.62 -5.48
N ARG A 201 3.49 -8.73 -5.16
CA ARG A 201 4.94 -8.77 -4.98
C ARG A 201 5.54 -9.85 -5.88
N TRP A 202 6.59 -9.50 -6.61
CA TRP A 202 7.35 -10.44 -7.44
C TRP A 202 7.92 -11.58 -6.59
N GLY A 203 7.81 -12.81 -7.10
CA GLY A 203 8.27 -14.03 -6.42
C GLY A 203 7.35 -14.55 -5.30
N VAL A 204 6.39 -13.76 -4.84
CA VAL A 204 5.42 -14.18 -3.81
C VAL A 204 4.04 -14.43 -4.42
N THR A 205 3.52 -13.46 -5.17
CA THR A 205 2.16 -13.49 -5.70
C THR A 205 2.15 -14.01 -7.14
N GLU A 206 1.24 -14.93 -7.45
CA GLU A 206 1.10 -15.48 -8.81
C GLU A 206 0.30 -14.56 -9.74
N SER A 207 0.42 -14.77 -11.06
CA SER A 207 -0.30 -13.94 -12.05
C SER A 207 -1.82 -13.89 -11.83
N LYS A 208 -2.43 -15.03 -11.45
CA LYS A 208 -3.87 -15.13 -11.19
C LYS A 208 -4.27 -14.34 -9.95
N GLU A 209 -3.52 -14.52 -8.86
CA GLU A 209 -3.72 -13.82 -7.59
C GLU A 209 -3.55 -12.30 -7.73
N ILE A 210 -2.57 -11.85 -8.52
CA ILE A 210 -2.36 -10.41 -8.79
C ILE A 210 -3.58 -9.82 -9.50
N VAL A 211 -4.16 -10.53 -10.47
CA VAL A 211 -5.35 -10.06 -11.20
C VAL A 211 -6.54 -9.92 -10.25
N GLU A 212 -6.75 -10.90 -9.36
CA GLU A 212 -7.84 -10.82 -8.37
C GLU A 212 -7.62 -9.71 -7.35
N ASN A 213 -6.39 -9.57 -6.84
CA ASN A 213 -6.00 -8.46 -5.97
C ASN A 213 -6.22 -7.11 -6.64
N LEU A 214 -5.95 -7.00 -7.94
CA LEU A 214 -6.16 -5.78 -8.71
C LEU A 214 -7.63 -5.37 -8.69
N PHE A 215 -8.55 -6.29 -8.98
CA PHE A 215 -9.99 -6.00 -8.96
C PHE A 215 -10.45 -5.59 -7.55
N THR A 216 -10.03 -6.32 -6.52
CA THR A 216 -10.37 -5.94 -5.13
C THR A 216 -9.77 -4.60 -4.72
N ALA A 217 -8.56 -4.30 -5.19
CA ALA A 217 -7.92 -3.01 -4.93
C ALA A 217 -8.69 -1.88 -5.61
N ILE A 218 -9.15 -2.07 -6.85
CA ILE A 218 -9.94 -1.08 -7.58
C ILE A 218 -11.28 -0.85 -6.87
N ASP A 219 -11.97 -1.91 -6.44
CA ASP A 219 -13.22 -1.79 -5.69
C ASP A 219 -13.01 -0.99 -4.38
N GLY A 220 -11.97 -1.29 -3.62
CA GLY A 220 -11.63 -0.53 -2.41
C GLY A 220 -11.23 0.92 -2.69
N VAL A 221 -10.52 1.19 -3.79
CA VAL A 221 -10.20 2.57 -4.23
C VAL A 221 -11.47 3.35 -4.56
N LEU A 222 -12.45 2.71 -5.23
CA LEU A 222 -13.70 3.36 -5.63
C LEU A 222 -14.54 3.81 -4.43
N GLU A 223 -14.45 3.12 -3.29
CA GLU A 223 -15.11 3.51 -2.06
C GLU A 223 -14.48 4.76 -1.43
N ILE A 224 -13.17 4.93 -1.59
CA ILE A 224 -12.40 6.05 -1.02
C ILE A 224 -12.48 7.29 -1.92
N VAL A 225 -12.49 7.10 -3.24
CA VAL A 225 -12.40 8.19 -4.22
C VAL A 225 -13.73 8.94 -4.35
N PRO A 226 -13.73 10.28 -4.26
CA PRO A 226 -14.94 11.07 -4.47
C PRO A 226 -15.48 10.88 -5.89
N LYS A 227 -16.79 10.68 -6.02
CA LYS A 227 -17.49 10.41 -7.28
C LYS A 227 -17.13 9.08 -7.95
N LYS A 228 -16.47 8.14 -7.23
CA LYS A 228 -16.16 6.78 -7.70
C LYS A 228 -15.49 6.82 -9.09
N TRP A 229 -16.04 6.08 -10.06
CA TRP A 229 -15.61 6.07 -11.46
C TRP A 229 -15.57 7.45 -12.13
N GLY A 230 -16.47 8.36 -11.74
CA GLY A 230 -16.49 9.72 -12.28
C GLY A 230 -15.25 10.54 -11.90
N GLY A 231 -14.62 10.19 -10.77
CA GLY A 231 -13.40 10.82 -10.27
C GLY A 231 -12.10 10.23 -10.82
N ILE A 232 -12.13 9.04 -11.42
CA ILE A 232 -10.95 8.37 -11.97
C ILE A 232 -10.75 8.79 -13.43
N ARG A 233 -9.53 9.22 -13.76
CA ARG A 233 -9.07 9.51 -15.11
C ARG A 233 -8.44 8.29 -15.76
N ALA A 234 -7.49 7.64 -15.09
CA ALA A 234 -6.79 6.49 -15.64
C ALA A 234 -6.25 5.56 -14.54
N LEU A 235 -6.10 4.29 -14.87
CA LEU A 235 -5.49 3.25 -14.05
C LEU A 235 -4.37 2.59 -14.85
N HIS A 236 -3.17 2.56 -14.29
CA HIS A 236 -2.00 1.94 -14.90
C HIS A 236 -1.34 0.96 -13.95
N LEU A 237 -0.77 -0.11 -14.48
CA LEU A 237 -0.03 -1.12 -13.72
C LEU A 237 1.47 -0.96 -13.99
N LYS A 238 2.29 -0.92 -12.95
CA LYS A 238 3.75 -0.74 -13.09
C LYS A 238 4.54 -1.35 -11.93
N PHE A 239 5.81 -1.63 -12.15
CA PHE A 239 6.82 -1.73 -11.10
C PHE A 239 7.38 -0.33 -10.77
N SER A 240 8.31 -0.23 -9.81
CA SER A 240 9.03 1.02 -9.55
C SER A 240 9.78 1.54 -10.78
N ASP A 241 10.32 0.62 -11.59
CA ASP A 241 11.28 0.95 -12.66
C ASP A 241 10.74 0.60 -14.05
N SER A 242 9.58 -0.06 -14.12
CA SER A 242 8.97 -0.43 -15.39
C SER A 242 8.14 0.70 -15.97
N LEU A 243 7.89 0.60 -17.27
CA LEU A 243 6.83 1.35 -17.93
C LEU A 243 5.45 0.99 -17.34
N ALA A 244 4.54 1.97 -17.39
CA ALA A 244 3.19 1.84 -16.86
C ALA A 244 2.24 1.33 -17.94
N LEU A 245 1.68 0.15 -17.74
CA LEU A 245 0.73 -0.46 -18.66
C LEU A 245 -0.69 0.04 -18.37
N PRO A 246 -1.40 0.64 -19.32
CA PRO A 246 -2.76 1.12 -19.11
C PRO A 246 -3.73 -0.06 -18.95
N ILE A 247 -4.52 -0.01 -17.88
CA ILE A 247 -5.61 -0.97 -17.62
C ILE A 247 -6.96 -0.33 -17.92
N TYR A 248 -7.11 0.94 -17.56
CA TYR A 248 -8.30 1.72 -17.81
C TYR A 248 -7.90 3.15 -18.12
N GLU A 249 -8.53 3.73 -19.14
CA GLU A 249 -8.47 5.15 -19.39
C GLU A 249 -9.86 5.66 -19.63
N HIS A 250 -10.21 6.74 -18.94
CA HIS A 250 -11.45 7.44 -19.20
C HIS A 250 -11.33 8.11 -20.56
N ARG A 251 -12.11 7.63 -21.52
CA ARG A 251 -12.29 8.28 -22.81
C ARG A 251 -12.99 9.62 -22.60
N THR A 252 -12.22 10.65 -22.29
CA THR A 252 -12.59 12.01 -22.69
C THR A 252 -12.53 12.01 -24.20
N LYS A 253 -13.62 12.37 -24.88
CA LYS A 253 -13.56 12.74 -26.29
C LYS A 253 -12.59 13.93 -26.39
N LEU A 254 -11.31 13.65 -26.58
CA LEU A 254 -10.40 14.62 -27.15
C LEU A 254 -10.82 14.74 -28.61
N GLU A 255 -10.94 15.99 -29.01
CA GLU A 255 -11.70 16.47 -30.15
C GLU A 255 -11.21 15.85 -31.47
N ALA A 256 -12.16 15.66 -32.37
CA ALA A 256 -11.89 15.54 -33.78
C ALA A 256 -11.24 16.85 -34.26
N VAL A 257 -9.91 16.91 -34.25
CA VAL A 257 -9.14 17.89 -35.02
C VAL A 257 -8.20 17.07 -35.90
N GLY A 258 -8.65 16.85 -37.14
CA GLY A 258 -8.00 15.97 -38.11
C GLY A 258 -8.93 15.55 -39.24
N LYS A 259 -9.81 16.45 -39.69
CA LYS A 259 -10.33 16.48 -41.06
C LYS A 259 -10.15 17.92 -41.55
N GLU A 260 -9.81 18.04 -42.83
CA GLU A 260 -9.20 19.19 -43.56
C GLU A 260 -7.68 19.26 -43.33
N ASN A 261 -6.83 18.98 -44.33
CA ASN A 261 -6.94 19.08 -45.79
C ASN A 261 -6.46 17.83 -46.51
#